data_AF-A0A2V8H9N4-F1
#
_entry.id   AF-A0A2V8H9N4-F1
#
_cell.length_a   1.000
_cell.length_b   1.000
_cell.length_c   1.000
_cell.angle_alpha   90.00
_cell.angle_beta   90.00
_cell.angle_gamma   90.00
#
_symmetry.space_group_name_H-M   'P 1'
#
loop_
_entity.id
_entity.type
_entity.pdbx_description
1 polymer ?
#
loop_
_entity_poly.entity_id
_entity_poly.type
_entity_poly.pdbx_seq_one_letter_code
_entity_poly.pdbx_strand_id
1 'polypeptide(L)'
;MACTLVSLVDLRDSYTGGHSNRVAEYNRGIAVTLGLNYSDTNNIVIAGLLHDIGKIGVPDHVLLKEGRLTEEEFELIKKHPEFGWMALKNVKEFEEVSLMLLHHHERVDGRGYPGKLKGAQIPLGSKIIAVSDTFDALTTNRPYRTARSWEQAFEELHRCCGTQFEPDVLEAFFMSMGQ
;
A
#
# COMPACT_ATOMS: atom_id res chain seq x y z
N MET A 1 -10.20 -4.67 -16.01
CA MET A 1 -8.79 -5.11 -16.07
C MET A 1 -8.15 -5.15 -14.69
N ALA A 2 -8.04 -4.02 -13.96
CA ALA A 2 -7.42 -4.00 -12.63
C ALA A 2 -8.01 -5.03 -11.66
N CYS A 3 -9.35 -5.08 -11.49
CA CYS A 3 -9.99 -6.07 -10.61
C CYS A 3 -9.65 -7.52 -11.00
N THR A 4 -9.53 -7.82 -12.29
CA THR A 4 -9.14 -9.16 -12.77
C THR A 4 -7.71 -9.52 -12.35
N LEU A 5 -6.79 -8.57 -12.42
CA LEU A 5 -5.40 -8.76 -11.98
C LEU A 5 -5.32 -8.96 -10.46
N VAL A 6 -6.10 -8.19 -9.69
CA VAL A 6 -6.21 -8.38 -8.23
C VAL A 6 -6.71 -9.78 -7.90
N SER A 7 -7.77 -10.24 -8.55
CA SER A 7 -8.29 -11.60 -8.33
C SER A 7 -7.26 -12.70 -8.58
N LEU A 8 -6.31 -12.51 -9.51
CA LEU A 8 -5.24 -13.48 -9.74
C LEU A 8 -4.26 -13.55 -8.57
N VAL A 9 -3.99 -12.41 -7.91
CA VAL A 9 -3.16 -12.37 -6.70
C VAL A 9 -3.90 -13.02 -5.55
N ASP A 10 -5.17 -12.65 -5.35
CA ASP A 10 -6.03 -13.17 -4.29
C ASP A 10 -6.20 -14.71 -4.37
N LEU A 11 -6.18 -15.27 -5.58
CA LEU A 11 -6.21 -16.73 -5.77
C LEU A 11 -4.96 -17.44 -5.23
N ARG A 12 -3.81 -16.76 -5.21
CA ARG A 12 -2.54 -17.30 -4.73
C ARG A 12 -2.27 -16.92 -3.28
N ASP A 13 -2.57 -15.69 -2.91
CA ASP A 13 -2.50 -15.13 -1.56
C ASP A 13 -3.93 -15.05 -1.01
N SER A 14 -4.49 -16.19 -0.61
CA SER A 14 -5.86 -16.33 -0.11
C SER A 14 -6.16 -15.51 1.14
N TYR A 15 -5.15 -14.82 1.68
CA TYR A 15 -5.24 -13.93 2.82
C TYR A 15 -5.75 -12.52 2.45
N THR A 16 -5.78 -12.14 1.18
CA THR A 16 -6.11 -10.76 0.79
C THR A 16 -7.57 -10.38 0.94
N GLY A 17 -8.50 -11.27 1.34
CA GLY A 17 -9.85 -11.02 1.88
C GLY A 17 -10.48 -9.61 1.75
N GLY A 18 -10.51 -9.01 0.54
CA GLY A 18 -10.98 -7.64 0.29
C GLY A 18 -10.04 -6.50 0.70
N HIS A 19 -8.83 -6.77 1.19
CA HIS A 19 -7.76 -5.83 1.55
C HIS A 19 -7.53 -4.78 0.47
N SER A 20 -7.18 -5.20 -0.75
CA SER A 20 -6.90 -4.27 -1.85
C SER A 20 -8.10 -3.36 -2.15
N ASN A 21 -9.32 -3.87 -2.00
CA ASN A 21 -10.54 -3.06 -2.17
C ASN A 21 -10.68 -2.01 -1.05
N ARG A 22 -10.45 -2.39 0.21
CA ARG A 22 -10.50 -1.44 1.35
C ARG A 22 -9.42 -0.37 1.23
N VAL A 23 -8.19 -0.76 0.89
CA VAL A 23 -7.09 0.18 0.61
C VAL A 23 -7.46 1.14 -0.51
N ALA A 24 -8.07 0.65 -1.59
CA ALA A 24 -8.52 1.50 -2.69
C ALA A 24 -9.62 2.50 -2.28
N GLU A 25 -10.53 2.12 -1.39
CA GLU A 25 -11.57 3.02 -0.87
C GLU A 25 -10.99 4.06 0.11
N TYR A 26 -10.05 3.69 0.98
CA TYR A 26 -9.33 4.66 1.82
C TYR A 26 -8.54 5.66 0.96
N ASN A 27 -7.85 5.16 -0.08
CA ASN A 27 -7.14 5.98 -1.05
C ASN A 27 -8.06 7.00 -1.72
N ARG A 28 -9.28 6.59 -2.12
CA ARG A 28 -10.28 7.49 -2.69
C ARG A 28 -10.65 8.60 -1.70
N GLY A 29 -10.94 8.24 -0.45
CA GLY A 29 -11.28 9.19 0.61
C GLY A 29 -10.20 10.26 0.79
N ILE A 30 -8.95 9.82 0.94
CA ILE A 30 -7.79 10.72 1.08
C ILE A 30 -7.62 11.63 -0.14
N ALA A 31 -7.64 11.06 -1.35
CA ALA A 31 -7.43 11.81 -2.59
C ALA A 31 -8.50 12.90 -2.80
N VAL A 32 -9.76 12.59 -2.51
CA VAL A 32 -10.86 13.56 -2.58
C VAL A 32 -10.70 14.65 -1.53
N THR A 33 -10.33 14.30 -0.29
CA THR A 33 -10.07 15.28 0.77
C THR A 33 -8.91 16.22 0.43
N LEU A 34 -7.88 15.72 -0.24
CA LEU A 34 -6.76 16.53 -0.75
C LEU A 34 -7.12 17.40 -1.97
N GLY A 35 -8.35 17.30 -2.49
CA GLY A 35 -8.81 18.08 -3.64
C GLY A 35 -8.21 17.64 -4.98
N LEU A 36 -7.74 16.39 -5.08
CA LEU A 36 -7.19 15.86 -6.33
C LEU A 36 -8.29 15.75 -7.41
N ASN A 37 -7.90 15.94 -8.67
CA ASN A 37 -8.85 15.79 -9.77
C ASN A 37 -9.25 14.31 -9.96
N TYR A 38 -10.28 14.08 -10.78
CA TYR A 38 -10.83 12.74 -11.03
C TYR A 38 -9.79 11.76 -11.62
N SER A 39 -8.95 12.24 -12.54
CA SER A 39 -7.94 11.41 -13.21
C SER A 39 -6.90 10.91 -12.21
N ASP A 40 -6.32 11.83 -11.42
CA ASP A 40 -5.31 11.50 -10.42
C ASP A 40 -5.90 10.59 -9.34
N THR A 41 -7.11 10.91 -8.86
CA THR A 41 -7.84 10.08 -7.89
C THR A 41 -8.03 8.66 -8.44
N ASN A 42 -8.45 8.52 -9.69
CA ASN A 42 -8.65 7.22 -10.31
C ASN A 42 -7.34 6.41 -10.43
N ASN A 43 -6.23 7.06 -10.79
CA ASN A 43 -4.91 6.41 -10.84
C ASN A 43 -4.46 5.93 -9.45
N ILE A 44 -4.68 6.71 -8.39
CA ILE A 44 -4.34 6.34 -7.01
C ILE A 44 -5.22 5.19 -6.49
N VAL A 45 -6.50 5.17 -6.87
CA VAL A 45 -7.41 4.06 -6.55
C VAL A 45 -6.96 2.78 -7.24
N ILE A 46 -6.62 2.85 -8.53
CA ILE A 46 -6.07 1.70 -9.28
C ILE A 46 -4.75 1.23 -8.67
N ALA A 47 -3.89 2.16 -8.26
CA ALA A 47 -2.64 1.83 -7.58
C ALA A 47 -2.88 1.16 -6.23
N GLY A 48 -3.87 1.59 -5.45
CA GLY A 48 -4.29 0.90 -4.22
C GLY A 48 -4.77 -0.52 -4.47
N LEU A 49 -5.56 -0.74 -5.52
CA LEU A 49 -6.01 -2.09 -5.91
C LEU A 49 -4.81 -3.00 -6.26
N LEU A 50 -3.83 -2.46 -6.98
CA LEU A 50 -2.72 -3.23 -7.55
C LEU A 50 -1.43 -3.19 -6.73
N HIS A 51 -1.39 -2.53 -5.56
CA HIS A 51 -0.14 -2.28 -4.83
C HIS A 51 0.66 -3.57 -4.55
N ASP A 52 -0.04 -4.66 -4.29
CA ASP A 52 0.49 -5.99 -3.97
C ASP A 52 0.61 -6.95 -5.17
N ILE A 53 0.34 -6.50 -6.41
CA ILE A 53 0.36 -7.36 -7.62
C ILE A 53 1.69 -8.09 -7.80
N GLY A 54 2.79 -7.47 -7.39
CA GLY A 54 4.12 -8.06 -7.49
C GLY A 54 4.38 -9.22 -6.53
N LYS A 55 3.49 -9.50 -5.57
CA LYS A 55 3.57 -10.74 -4.77
C LYS A 55 3.55 -11.99 -5.64
N ILE A 56 3.06 -11.90 -6.88
CA ILE A 56 3.16 -12.98 -7.87
C ILE A 56 4.63 -13.40 -8.15
N GLY A 57 5.60 -12.51 -7.94
CA GLY A 57 7.02 -12.83 -8.10
C GLY A 57 7.69 -13.40 -6.84
N VAL A 58 7.01 -13.46 -5.70
CA VAL A 58 7.57 -13.96 -4.43
C VAL A 58 7.45 -15.50 -4.38
N PRO A 59 8.47 -16.25 -3.93
CA PRO A 59 8.37 -17.71 -3.78
C PRO A 59 7.30 -18.16 -2.79
N ASP A 60 6.61 -19.27 -3.08
CA ASP A 60 5.51 -19.79 -2.23
C ASP A 60 5.95 -20.11 -0.80
N HIS A 61 7.13 -20.70 -0.62
CA HIS A 61 7.65 -21.03 0.72
C HIS A 61 7.89 -19.80 1.61
N VAL A 62 7.96 -18.60 1.01
CA VAL A 62 8.04 -17.32 1.73
C VAL A 62 6.65 -16.72 1.89
N LEU A 63 5.91 -16.59 0.77
CA LEU A 63 4.61 -15.92 0.75
C LEU A 63 3.56 -16.63 1.61
N LEU A 64 3.57 -17.97 1.61
CA LEU A 64 2.60 -18.82 2.31
C LEU A 64 3.11 -19.31 3.67
N LYS A 65 4.23 -18.79 4.16
CA LYS A 65 4.84 -19.26 5.41
C LYS A 65 3.94 -18.95 6.61
N GLU A 66 3.56 -19.98 7.35
CA GLU A 66 2.88 -19.84 8.62
C GLU A 66 3.88 -19.50 9.73
N GLY A 67 4.05 -18.21 10.01
CA GLY A 67 4.88 -17.74 11.13
C GLY A 67 5.70 -16.50 10.81
N ARG A 68 6.76 -16.27 11.58
CA ARG A 68 7.68 -15.15 11.34
C ARG A 68 8.62 -15.48 10.19
N LEU A 69 8.82 -14.50 9.32
CA LEU A 69 9.85 -14.55 8.28
C LEU A 69 11.23 -14.36 8.90
N THR A 70 12.25 -14.99 8.32
CA THR A 70 13.65 -14.61 8.54
C THR A 70 13.95 -13.30 7.83
N GLU A 71 15.11 -12.69 8.11
CA GLU A 71 15.52 -11.47 7.43
C GLU A 71 15.65 -11.69 5.91
N GLU A 72 16.22 -12.83 5.50
CA GLU A 72 16.40 -13.19 4.08
C GLU A 72 15.06 -13.41 3.37
N GLU A 73 14.11 -14.04 4.05
CA GLU A 73 12.74 -14.23 3.55
C GLU A 73 12.01 -12.88 3.44
N PHE A 74 12.20 -11.99 4.41
CA PHE A 74 11.61 -10.65 4.37
C PHE A 74 12.19 -9.81 3.22
N GLU A 75 13.49 -9.91 2.93
CA GLU A 75 14.10 -9.27 1.76
C GLU A 75 13.53 -9.79 0.43
N LEU A 76 12.99 -11.02 0.37
CA LEU A 76 12.24 -11.50 -0.80
C LEU A 76 10.86 -10.87 -0.90
N ILE A 77 10.16 -10.67 0.23
CA ILE A 77 8.88 -9.95 0.24
C ILE A 77 9.06 -8.50 -0.20
N LYS A 78 10.13 -7.83 0.23
CA LYS A 78 10.42 -6.41 -0.12
C LYS A 78 10.63 -6.16 -1.62
N LYS A 79 10.76 -7.21 -2.43
CA LYS A 79 10.85 -7.11 -3.90
C LYS A 79 9.50 -6.99 -4.61
N HIS A 80 8.38 -7.23 -3.92
CA HIS A 80 7.06 -7.14 -4.56
C HIS A 80 6.76 -5.76 -5.19
N PRO A 81 7.21 -4.60 -4.67
CA PRO A 81 6.99 -3.32 -5.34
C PRO A 81 7.70 -3.27 -6.70
N GLU A 82 8.95 -3.78 -6.76
CA GLU A 82 9.74 -3.85 -7.98
C GLU A 82 9.12 -4.81 -9.00
N PHE A 83 8.65 -5.98 -8.56
CA PHE A 83 7.95 -6.93 -9.42
C PHE A 83 6.64 -6.36 -9.97
N GLY A 84 5.87 -5.64 -9.16
CA GLY A 84 4.64 -4.99 -9.60
C GLY A 84 4.91 -3.90 -10.63
N TRP A 85 5.93 -3.08 -10.40
CA TRP A 85 6.39 -2.10 -11.39
C TRP A 85 6.84 -2.76 -12.70
N MET A 86 7.67 -3.81 -12.62
CA MET A 86 8.14 -4.54 -13.80
C MET A 86 6.99 -5.12 -14.64
N ALA A 87 5.94 -5.61 -13.97
CA ALA A 87 4.78 -6.20 -14.64
C ALA A 87 3.92 -5.15 -15.38
N LEU A 88 3.83 -3.93 -14.85
CA LEU A 88 2.86 -2.94 -15.33
C LEU A 88 3.48 -1.77 -16.12
N LYS A 89 4.78 -1.48 -15.97
CA LYS A 89 5.43 -0.30 -16.56
C LYS A 89 5.32 -0.16 -18.09
N ASN A 90 5.12 -1.27 -18.80
CA ASN A 90 4.99 -1.29 -20.27
C ASN A 90 3.53 -1.18 -20.73
N VAL A 91 2.56 -1.18 -19.81
CA VAL A 91 1.15 -0.93 -20.10
C VAL A 91 0.93 0.57 -19.97
N LYS A 92 0.62 1.24 -21.08
CA LYS A 92 0.54 2.71 -21.16
C LYS A 92 -0.39 3.30 -20.11
N GLU A 93 -1.52 2.66 -19.84
CA GLU A 93 -2.52 3.08 -18.86
C GLU A 93 -2.04 2.95 -17.41
N PHE A 94 -0.96 2.20 -17.16
CA PHE A 94 -0.43 1.93 -15.83
C PHE A 94 0.97 2.50 -15.61
N GLU A 95 1.48 3.36 -16.49
CA GLU A 95 2.82 3.95 -16.31
C GLU A 95 2.93 4.69 -14.95
N GLU A 96 2.02 5.64 -14.68
CA GLU A 96 1.98 6.37 -13.40
C GLU A 96 1.63 5.46 -12.22
N VAL A 97 0.67 4.55 -12.41
CA VAL A 97 0.25 3.56 -11.40
C VAL A 97 1.44 2.71 -10.96
N SER A 98 2.25 2.25 -11.91
CA SER A 98 3.40 1.40 -11.65
C SER A 98 4.47 2.10 -10.80
N LEU A 99 4.63 3.42 -10.94
CA LEU A 99 5.52 4.22 -10.10
C LEU A 99 4.97 4.36 -8.68
N MET A 100 3.64 4.50 -8.53
CA MET A 100 3.02 4.53 -7.21
C MET A 100 3.21 3.20 -6.47
N LEU A 101 3.03 2.09 -7.19
CA LEU A 101 3.33 0.72 -6.74
C LEU A 101 4.78 0.56 -6.32
N LEU A 102 5.74 1.05 -7.12
CA LEU A 102 7.16 0.87 -6.83
C LEU A 102 7.55 1.46 -5.46
N HIS A 103 6.93 2.58 -5.08
CA HIS A 103 7.35 3.40 -3.94
C HIS A 103 6.38 3.40 -2.77
N HIS A 104 5.35 2.54 -2.74
CA HIS A 104 4.35 2.56 -1.65
C HIS A 104 4.88 2.12 -0.28
N HIS A 105 6.06 1.51 -0.21
CA HIS A 105 6.79 1.23 1.05
C HIS A 105 7.90 2.25 1.36
N GLU A 106 7.98 3.35 0.60
CA GLU A 106 8.83 4.46 0.96
C GLU A 106 8.32 5.16 2.22
N ARG A 107 9.24 5.70 3.00
CA ARG A 107 8.96 6.43 4.24
C ARG A 107 9.43 7.86 4.06
N VAL A 108 8.69 8.86 4.54
CA VAL A 108 9.08 10.26 4.37
C VAL A 108 10.47 10.58 4.96
N ASP A 109 10.89 9.82 5.98
CA ASP A 109 12.24 9.88 6.58
C ASP A 109 13.37 9.24 5.74
N GLY A 110 13.05 8.57 4.63
CA GLY A 110 14.00 7.90 3.74
C GLY A 110 14.53 6.56 4.25
N ARG A 111 13.89 5.97 5.26
CA ARG A 111 14.22 4.62 5.75
C ARG A 111 13.37 3.52 5.09
N GLY A 112 12.56 3.88 4.09
CA GLY A 112 11.75 2.96 3.31
C GLY A 112 12.55 2.24 2.23
N TYR A 113 11.84 1.59 1.31
CA TYR A 113 12.41 0.84 0.19
C TYR A 113 11.46 0.94 -1.03
N PRO A 114 11.95 0.65 -2.25
CA PRO A 114 13.32 0.25 -2.61
C PRO A 114 14.30 1.40 -2.86
N GLY A 115 13.81 2.60 -3.19
CA GLY A 115 14.61 3.77 -3.59
C GLY A 115 15.13 4.63 -2.45
N LYS A 116 14.62 4.45 -1.21
CA LYS A 116 14.97 5.27 -0.03
C LYS A 116 14.69 6.76 -0.26
N LEU A 117 13.61 7.04 -0.98
CA LEU A 117 13.17 8.38 -1.34
C LEU A 117 12.72 9.14 -0.08
N LYS A 118 12.88 10.47 -0.09
CA LYS A 118 12.53 11.35 1.04
C LYS A 118 11.50 12.40 0.68
N GLY A 119 10.53 12.60 1.57
CA GLY A 119 9.51 13.64 1.46
C GLY A 119 8.92 13.77 0.05
N ALA A 120 9.15 14.91 -0.59
CA ALA A 120 8.63 15.25 -1.92
C ALA A 120 9.17 14.38 -3.08
N GLN A 121 10.21 13.58 -2.87
CA GLN A 121 10.69 12.62 -3.88
C GLN A 121 9.73 11.43 -4.04
N ILE A 122 8.93 11.14 -3.01
CA ILE A 122 7.98 10.03 -3.02
C ILE A 122 6.72 10.47 -3.77
N PRO A 123 6.24 9.71 -4.78
CA PRO A 123 4.99 10.01 -5.46
C PRO A 123 3.84 10.18 -4.46
N LEU A 124 2.99 11.18 -4.65
CA LEU A 124 1.88 11.45 -3.74
C LEU A 124 0.98 10.22 -3.56
N GLY A 125 0.66 9.52 -4.66
CA GLY A 125 -0.12 8.28 -4.61
C GLY A 125 0.53 7.18 -3.76
N SER A 126 1.86 7.05 -3.77
CA SER A 126 2.58 6.12 -2.88
C SER A 126 2.42 6.48 -1.42
N LYS A 127 2.49 7.78 -1.08
CA LYS A 127 2.28 8.26 0.30
C LYS A 127 0.86 7.96 0.78
N ILE A 128 -0.13 8.11 -0.10
CA ILE A 128 -1.54 7.79 0.19
C ILE A 128 -1.70 6.28 0.42
N ILE A 129 -1.16 5.44 -0.47
CA ILE A 129 -1.21 3.98 -0.32
C ILE A 129 -0.56 3.54 1.00
N ALA A 130 0.58 4.12 1.38
CA ALA A 130 1.30 3.75 2.60
C ALA A 130 0.44 3.94 3.87
N VAL A 131 -0.32 5.04 3.95
CA VAL A 131 -1.26 5.30 5.05
C VAL A 131 -2.39 4.29 5.04
N SER A 132 -3.07 4.12 3.90
CA SER A 132 -4.21 3.22 3.74
C SER A 132 -3.88 1.75 4.01
N ASP A 133 -2.78 1.25 3.45
CA ASP A 133 -2.29 -0.12 3.66
C ASP A 133 -1.94 -0.34 5.13
N THR A 134 -1.24 0.60 5.76
CA THR A 134 -0.91 0.48 7.19
C THR A 134 -2.17 0.42 8.05
N PHE A 135 -3.14 1.30 7.80
CA PHE A 135 -4.40 1.30 8.55
C PHE A 135 -5.17 -0.02 8.38
N ASP A 136 -5.35 -0.48 7.14
CA ASP A 136 -6.06 -1.73 6.87
C ASP A 136 -5.34 -2.93 7.49
N ALA A 137 -4.01 -2.96 7.38
CA ALA A 137 -3.19 -3.97 8.01
C ALA A 137 -3.46 -4.01 9.51
N LEU A 138 -3.39 -2.87 10.21
CA LEU A 138 -3.59 -2.77 11.65
C LEU A 138 -5.00 -3.21 12.11
N THR A 139 -6.03 -2.90 11.32
CA THR A 139 -7.44 -3.10 11.69
C THR A 139 -8.07 -4.39 11.16
N THR A 140 -7.33 -5.20 10.40
CA THR A 140 -7.79 -6.49 9.87
C THR A 140 -7.05 -7.67 10.52
N ASN A 141 -7.76 -8.78 10.74
CA ASN A 141 -7.17 -10.02 11.26
C ASN A 141 -6.17 -10.62 10.26
N ARG A 142 -4.98 -10.96 10.73
CA ARG A 142 -3.90 -11.66 10.01
C ARG A 142 -3.72 -13.07 10.57
N PRO A 143 -3.16 -14.05 9.82
CA PRO A 143 -3.01 -15.42 10.30
C PRO A 143 -2.20 -15.51 11.61
N TYR A 144 -1.29 -14.54 11.80
CA TYR A 144 -0.40 -14.42 12.95
C TYR A 144 -0.74 -13.25 13.90
N ARG A 145 -1.82 -12.49 13.66
CA ARG A 145 -2.15 -11.30 14.46
C ARG A 145 -3.63 -10.93 14.42
N THR A 146 -4.26 -10.78 15.58
CA THR A 146 -5.60 -10.20 15.70
C THR A 146 -5.62 -8.72 15.31
N ALA A 147 -6.71 -8.27 14.69
CA ALA A 147 -6.98 -6.87 14.42
C ALA A 147 -6.86 -6.01 15.70
N ARG A 148 -6.30 -4.81 15.56
CA ARG A 148 -6.34 -3.77 16.58
C ARG A 148 -7.64 -2.98 16.49
N SER A 149 -8.01 -2.27 17.55
CA SER A 149 -9.11 -1.31 17.49
C SER A 149 -8.74 -0.12 16.58
N TRP A 150 -9.74 0.61 16.12
CA TRP A 150 -9.50 1.79 15.29
C TRP A 150 -8.73 2.87 16.05
N GLU A 151 -9.04 3.05 17.34
CA GLU A 151 -8.35 4.00 18.21
C GLU A 151 -6.86 3.67 18.30
N GLN A 152 -6.52 2.40 18.52
CA GLN A 152 -5.14 1.92 18.55
C GLN A 152 -4.43 2.08 17.20
N ALA A 153 -5.16 1.95 16.09
CA ALA A 153 -4.61 2.17 14.76
C ALA A 153 -4.34 3.66 14.51
N PHE A 154 -5.26 4.56 14.90
CA PHE A 154 -5.10 6.00 14.79
C PHE A 154 -3.94 6.51 15.66
N GLU A 155 -3.80 6.04 16.89
CA GLU A 155 -2.67 6.35 17.77
C GLU A 155 -1.34 5.95 17.12
N GLU A 156 -1.27 4.77 16.50
CA GLU A 156 -0.07 4.29 15.81
C GLU A 156 0.26 5.13 14.57
N LEU A 157 -0.76 5.54 13.79
CA LEU A 157 -0.57 6.43 12.65
C LEU A 157 -0.05 7.81 13.09
N HIS A 158 -0.62 8.40 14.14
CA HIS A 158 -0.14 9.65 14.73
C HIS A 158 1.31 9.54 15.21
N ARG A 159 1.65 8.44 15.90
CA ARG A 159 3.02 8.17 16.37
C ARG A 159 4.04 8.13 15.22
N CYS A 160 3.60 7.69 14.05
CA CYS A 160 4.42 7.55 12.85
C CYS A 160 4.39 8.78 11.91
N CYS A 161 3.63 9.82 12.26
CA CYS A 161 3.58 11.08 11.53
C CYS A 161 4.95 11.76 11.43
N GLY A 162 5.30 12.29 10.26
CA GLY A 162 6.58 12.94 9.98
C GLY A 162 7.79 12.00 9.88
N THR A 163 7.61 10.70 10.13
CA THR A 163 8.67 9.69 9.95
C THR A 163 8.30 8.69 8.86
N GLN A 164 7.21 7.95 9.05
CA GLN A 164 6.68 7.05 8.03
C GLN A 164 5.76 7.80 7.07
N PHE A 165 4.87 8.64 7.63
CA PHE A 165 3.79 9.27 6.89
C PHE A 165 4.00 10.78 6.74
N GLU A 166 3.56 11.30 5.61
CA GLU A 166 3.46 12.74 5.37
C GLU A 166 2.31 13.32 6.22
N PRO A 167 2.55 14.39 6.99
CA PRO A 167 1.51 15.01 7.82
C PRO A 167 0.23 15.35 7.05
N ASP A 168 0.33 16.01 5.89
CA ASP A 168 -0.83 16.45 5.10
C ASP A 168 -1.67 15.26 4.59
N VAL A 169 -1.02 14.16 4.22
CA VAL A 169 -1.71 12.94 3.76
C VAL A 169 -2.43 12.27 4.94
N LEU A 170 -1.79 12.25 6.11
CA LEU A 170 -2.36 11.67 7.30
C LEU A 170 -3.55 12.49 7.83
N GLU A 171 -3.45 13.82 7.79
CA GLU A 171 -4.57 14.71 8.13
C GLU A 171 -5.76 14.49 7.20
N ALA A 172 -5.52 14.40 5.89
CA ALA A 172 -6.56 14.10 4.91
C ALA A 172 -7.21 12.72 5.14
N PHE A 173 -6.44 11.72 5.60
CA PHE A 173 -6.98 10.43 6.00
C PHE A 173 -7.94 10.58 7.18
N PHE A 174 -7.54 11.23 8.27
CA PHE A 174 -8.40 11.43 9.44
C PHE A 174 -9.69 12.17 9.10
N MET A 175 -9.58 13.26 8.34
CA MET A 175 -10.74 14.02 7.85
C MET A 175 -11.68 13.13 7.01
N SER A 176 -11.14 12.28 6.14
CA SER A 176 -11.96 11.35 5.33
C SER A 176 -12.67 10.28 6.16
N MET A 177 -12.16 9.98 7.35
CA MET A 177 -12.72 9.03 8.31
C MET A 177 -13.65 9.72 9.34
N GLY A 178 -13.84 11.03 9.25
CA GLY A 178 -14.62 11.82 10.21
C GLY A 178 -14.00 11.89 11.60
N GLN A 179 -12.66 11.86 11.68
CA GLN A 179 -11.87 12.01 12.91
C GLN A 179 -11.25 13.40 13.00
#